data_AF-A0A850RTD3-F1
#
_entry.id   AF-A0A850RTD3-F1
#
_cell.length_a   1.000
_cell.length_b   1.000
_cell.length_c   1.000
_cell.angle_alpha   90.00
_cell.angle_beta   90.00
_cell.angle_gamma   90.00
#
_symmetry.space_group_name_H-M   'P 1'
#
loop_
_entity.id
_entity.type
_entity.pdbx_description
1 polymer ?
#
loop_
_entity_poly.entity_id
_entity_poly.type
_entity_poly.pdbx_seq_one_letter_code
_entity_poly.pdbx_strand_id
1 'polypeptide(L)'
;MTAQATRSDESEQSVEETPIQRVTIEVLKAKGSSRTPRKATLCIIQSGQSEKYGSVRLACTPNGKTWYVVAEHPGEGVIAPAPLRHEREAYNMFSILCEAK
;
A
#
# COMPACT_ATOMS: atom_id res chain seq x y z
N MET A 1 6.57 -53.78 -4.02
CA MET A 1 7.87 -53.28 -3.52
C MET A 1 8.54 -52.55 -4.68
N THR A 2 9.09 -51.33 -4.61
CA THR A 2 9.19 -50.25 -3.59
C THR A 2 9.83 -49.03 -4.33
N ALA A 3 9.46 -47.75 -4.22
CA ALA A 3 8.48 -46.99 -3.41
C ALA A 3 7.82 -45.86 -4.26
N GLN A 4 7.26 -44.82 -3.62
CA GLN A 4 6.88 -43.53 -4.22
C GLN A 4 8.06 -42.55 -4.28
N ALA A 5 7.98 -41.54 -5.14
CA ALA A 5 8.73 -40.28 -4.99
C ALA A 5 7.85 -39.10 -5.42
N THR A 6 7.07 -38.56 -4.48
CA THR A 6 6.43 -37.25 -4.62
C THR A 6 7.51 -36.18 -4.67
N ARG A 7 7.64 -35.46 -5.79
CA ARG A 7 8.39 -34.20 -5.82
C ARG A 7 7.39 -33.07 -5.81
N SER A 8 7.30 -32.41 -4.66
CA SER A 8 6.53 -31.19 -4.50
C SER A 8 7.02 -30.15 -5.49
N ASP A 9 6.12 -29.62 -6.29
CA ASP A 9 6.38 -28.43 -7.09
C ASP A 9 6.38 -27.25 -6.12
N GLU A 10 7.57 -26.92 -5.60
CA GLU A 10 7.78 -25.68 -4.85
C GLU A 10 7.63 -24.54 -5.86
N SER A 11 6.41 -24.03 -6.00
CA SER A 11 6.12 -22.87 -6.81
C SER A 11 6.90 -21.69 -6.25
N GLU A 12 8.08 -21.44 -6.81
CA GLU A 12 8.85 -20.23 -6.59
C GLU A 12 7.91 -19.06 -6.90
N GLN A 13 7.41 -18.41 -5.85
CA GLN A 13 6.76 -17.12 -5.98
C GLN A 13 7.86 -16.15 -6.38
N SER A 14 8.08 -16.07 -7.69
CA SER A 14 8.83 -15.01 -8.33
C SER A 14 8.17 -13.70 -7.93
N VAL A 15 8.72 -13.08 -6.89
CA VAL A 15 8.37 -11.74 -6.46
C VAL A 15 8.83 -10.85 -7.60
N GLU A 16 7.93 -10.62 -8.55
CA GLU A 16 8.11 -9.68 -9.63
C GLU A 16 8.39 -8.34 -8.96
N GLU A 17 9.67 -7.93 -8.94
CA GLU A 17 10.11 -6.67 -8.35
C GLU A 17 9.55 -5.52 -9.21
N THR A 18 8.26 -5.26 -9.03
CA THR A 18 7.59 -4.13 -9.67
C THR A 18 8.40 -2.88 -9.34
N PRO A 19 8.76 -2.07 -10.34
CA PRO A 19 9.69 -0.97 -10.13
C PRO A 19 9.08 -0.02 -9.09
N ILE A 20 9.71 0.07 -7.91
CA ILE A 20 9.18 0.76 -6.73
C ILE A 20 8.76 2.18 -7.12
N GLN A 21 7.46 2.35 -7.37
CA GLN A 21 6.97 3.58 -7.98
C GLN A 21 7.03 4.68 -6.94
N ARG A 22 7.82 5.72 -7.21
CA ARG A 22 7.97 6.84 -6.28
C ARG A 22 6.89 7.87 -6.52
N VAL A 23 5.94 7.95 -5.59
CA VAL A 23 4.85 8.95 -5.62
C VAL A 23 5.17 10.03 -4.60
N THR A 24 5.03 11.30 -4.99
CA THR A 24 5.12 12.42 -4.05
C THR A 24 3.71 12.91 -3.73
N ILE A 25 3.25 12.65 -2.51
CA ILE A 25 1.94 13.14 -2.04
C ILE A 25 2.10 14.41 -1.21
N GLU A 26 1.08 15.26 -1.20
CA GLU A 26 0.99 16.41 -0.30
C GLU A 26 0.30 15.98 1.01
N VAL A 27 1.08 15.77 2.06
CA VAL A 27 0.56 15.46 3.39
C VAL A 27 0.11 16.76 4.05
N LEU A 28 -1.21 16.96 4.08
CA LEU A 28 -1.85 18.00 4.88
C LEU A 28 -1.73 17.63 6.37
N LYS A 29 -1.26 18.58 7.18
CA LYS A 29 -1.34 18.45 8.64
C LYS A 29 -2.80 18.55 9.09
N ALA A 30 -3.13 17.84 10.18
CA ALA A 30 -4.47 17.86 10.77
C ALA A 30 -4.98 19.29 11.03
N LYS A 31 -6.32 19.46 10.96
CA LYS A 31 -7.03 20.76 11.10
C LYS A 31 -6.41 21.63 12.20
N GLY A 32 -5.84 22.78 11.79
CA GLY A 32 -5.34 23.83 12.69
C GLY A 32 -3.82 24.02 12.72
N SER A 33 -2.99 23.12 12.15
CA SER A 33 -1.53 23.26 12.21
C SER A 33 -0.89 23.66 10.88
N SER A 34 -0.61 24.96 10.72
CA SER A 34 0.15 25.65 9.64
C SER A 34 -0.08 25.20 8.18
N ARG A 35 -0.56 26.13 7.35
CA ARG A 35 -1.06 25.96 5.97
C ARG A 35 -0.08 25.41 4.90
N THR A 36 1.14 25.00 5.24
CA THR A 36 2.10 24.47 4.27
C THR A 36 1.99 22.94 4.13
N PRO A 37 1.41 22.40 3.04
CA PRO A 37 1.46 20.96 2.78
C PRO A 37 2.91 20.48 2.73
N ARG A 38 3.18 19.33 3.37
CA ARG A 38 4.50 18.70 3.29
C ARG A 38 4.50 17.68 2.16
N LYS A 39 5.34 17.88 1.16
CA LYS A 39 5.61 16.88 0.13
C LYS A 39 6.33 15.69 0.77
N ALA A 40 5.73 14.51 0.69
CA ALA A 40 6.30 13.25 1.14
C ALA A 40 6.51 12.35 -0.07
N THR A 41 7.77 12.00 -0.34
CA THR A 41 8.09 10.94 -1.31
C THR A 41 7.85 9.59 -0.65
N LEU A 42 7.03 8.78 -1.28
CA LEU A 42 6.67 7.43 -0.87
C LEU A 42 7.05 6.42 -1.95
N CYS A 43 7.42 5.22 -1.52
CA CYS A 43 7.62 4.04 -2.33
C CYS A 43 6.30 3.25 -2.35
N ILE A 44 5.65 3.10 -3.51
CA ILE A 44 4.55 2.13 -3.66
C ILE A 44 5.13 0.72 -3.49
N ILE A 45 4.51 -0.09 -2.64
CA ILE A 45 4.87 -1.48 -2.38
C ILE A 45 3.86 -2.41 -3.03
N GLN A 46 2.57 -2.09 -2.92
CA GLN A 46 1.50 -2.89 -3.50
C GLN A 46 0.36 -1.98 -3.99
N SER A 47 -0.32 -2.42 -5.05
CA SER A 47 -1.54 -1.78 -5.55
C SER A 47 -2.67 -2.80 -5.62
N GLY A 48 -3.90 -2.31 -5.51
CA GLY A 48 -5.14 -3.07 -5.56
C GLY A 48 -6.29 -2.20 -6.07
N GLN A 49 -7.48 -2.78 -6.11
CA GLN A 49 -8.71 -2.11 -6.51
C GLN A 49 -9.79 -2.41 -5.45
N SER A 50 -10.70 -1.46 -5.29
CA SER A 50 -11.85 -1.49 -4.39
C SER A 50 -13.09 -1.08 -5.18
N GLU A 51 -14.20 -1.79 -5.01
CA GLU A 51 -15.49 -1.40 -5.59
C GLU A 51 -15.95 -0.04 -5.03
N LYS A 52 -15.63 0.24 -3.75
CA LYS A 52 -16.01 1.48 -3.05
C LYS A 52 -15.04 2.64 -3.25
N TYR A 53 -13.74 2.38 -3.28
CA TYR A 53 -12.70 3.42 -3.22
C TYR A 53 -11.84 3.54 -4.48
N GLY A 54 -12.11 2.75 -5.52
CA GLY A 54 -11.30 2.74 -6.73
C GLY A 54 -9.90 2.17 -6.49
N SER A 55 -8.85 2.90 -6.90
CA SER A 55 -7.48 2.40 -6.78
C SER A 55 -6.98 2.52 -5.34
N VAL A 56 -6.52 1.42 -4.75
CA VAL A 56 -5.91 1.40 -3.41
C VAL A 56 -4.44 1.07 -3.54
N ARG A 57 -3.54 1.79 -2.85
CA ARG A 57 -2.09 1.60 -2.93
C ARG A 57 -1.45 1.63 -1.54
N LEU A 58 -0.74 0.56 -1.20
CA LEU A 58 0.13 0.50 -0.04
C LEU A 58 1.47 1.14 -0.36
N ALA A 59 1.92 2.08 0.47
CA ALA A 59 3.16 2.80 0.27
C ALA A 59 3.91 3.04 1.58
N CYS A 60 5.24 3.11 1.54
CA CYS A 60 6.07 3.47 2.69
C CYS A 60 6.97 4.67 2.39
N THR A 61 7.47 5.36 3.41
CA THR A 61 8.59 6.28 3.25
C THR A 61 9.86 5.51 2.91
N PRO A 62 10.79 6.04 2.08
CA PRO A 62 12.04 5.36 1.70
C PRO A 62 12.95 4.89 2.87
N ASN A 63 12.69 5.34 4.09
CA ASN A 63 13.38 4.92 5.30
C ASN A 63 12.67 3.76 6.06
N GLY A 64 11.57 3.22 5.53
CA GLY A 64 10.76 2.15 6.13
C GLY A 64 9.95 2.51 7.39
N LYS A 65 10.09 3.75 7.92
CA LYS A 65 9.55 4.13 9.24
C LYS A 65 8.09 4.54 9.25
N THR A 66 7.48 4.79 8.10
CA THR A 66 6.12 5.33 8.02
C THR A 66 5.40 4.74 6.81
N TRP A 67 4.19 4.28 7.05
CA TRP A 67 3.36 3.59 6.07
C TRP A 67 2.07 4.38 5.80
N TYR A 68 1.59 4.30 4.57
CA TYR A 68 0.43 5.00 4.05
C TYR A 68 -0.38 4.03 3.18
N VAL A 69 -1.70 4.13 3.23
CA VAL A 69 -2.61 3.33 2.40
C VAL A 69 -3.47 4.29 1.59
N VAL A 70 -2.96 4.70 0.43
CA VAL A 70 -3.59 5.73 -0.40
C VAL A 70 -4.74 5.12 -1.19
N ALA A 71 -5.96 5.61 -0.99
CA ALA A 71 -7.11 5.29 -1.83
C ALA A 71 -7.43 6.46 -2.77
N GLU A 72 -7.82 6.16 -4.01
CA GLU A 72 -8.07 7.15 -5.05
C GLU A 72 -9.32 6.75 -5.86
N HIS A 73 -10.44 7.43 -5.56
CA HIS A 73 -11.68 7.25 -6.30
C HIS A 73 -11.80 8.32 -7.40
N PRO A 74 -12.13 7.95 -8.65
CA PRO A 74 -12.41 8.93 -9.70
C PRO A 74 -13.61 9.80 -9.29
N GLY A 75 -13.36 11.09 -9.02
CA GLY A 75 -14.37 12.08 -8.63
C GLY A 75 -14.26 12.60 -7.20
N GLU A 76 -13.80 11.79 -6.23
CA GLU A 76 -13.62 12.24 -4.82
C GLU A 76 -12.16 12.61 -4.50
N GLY A 77 -11.20 12.13 -5.31
CA GLY A 77 -9.79 12.44 -5.18
C GLY A 77 -9.02 11.45 -4.29
N VAL A 78 -7.88 11.92 -3.77
CA VAL A 78 -6.90 11.08 -3.07
C VAL A 78 -7.10 11.13 -1.56
N ILE A 79 -7.51 10.00 -0.97
CA ILE A 79 -7.65 9.81 0.47
C ILE A 79 -6.41 9.08 0.98
N ALA A 80 -5.53 9.81 1.66
CA ALA A 80 -4.44 9.24 2.44
C ALA A 80 -4.83 9.23 3.94
N PRO A 81 -4.98 8.06 4.58
CA PRO A 81 -5.20 7.96 6.01
C PRO A 81 -3.95 8.38 6.78
N ALA A 82 -4.09 8.50 8.11
CA ALA A 82 -2.99 8.91 8.98
C ALA A 82 -1.77 7.98 8.85
N PRO A 83 -0.54 8.52 8.96
CA PRO A 83 0.69 7.75 8.86
C PRO A 83 0.76 6.62 9.91
N LEU A 84 0.85 5.40 9.44
CA LEU A 84 0.98 4.19 10.26
C LEU A 84 2.44 3.92 10.60
N ARG A 85 2.69 3.37 11.79
CA ARG A 85 4.05 3.08 12.27
C ARG A 85 4.49 1.64 11.99
N HIS A 86 3.54 0.75 11.77
CA HIS A 86 3.79 -0.68 11.60
C HIS A 86 3.27 -1.18 10.25
N GLU A 87 4.13 -1.91 9.54
CA GLU A 87 3.83 -2.56 8.27
C GLU A 87 2.55 -3.40 8.34
N ARG A 88 2.40 -4.22 9.39
CA ARG A 88 1.25 -5.11 9.57
C ARG A 88 -0.08 -4.37 9.69
N GLU A 89 -0.09 -3.18 10.31
CA GLU A 89 -1.28 -2.33 10.37
C GLU A 89 -1.64 -1.78 8.99
N ALA A 90 -0.62 -1.43 8.19
CA ALA A 90 -0.79 -0.88 6.86
C ALA A 90 -1.26 -1.94 5.86
N TYR A 91 -0.73 -3.16 5.91
CA TYR A 91 -1.24 -4.30 5.16
C TYR A 91 -2.69 -4.63 5.54
N ASN A 92 -3.04 -4.66 6.83
CA ASN A 92 -4.40 -4.93 7.26
C ASN A 92 -5.39 -3.85 6.75
N MET A 93 -5.04 -2.56 6.88
CA MET A 93 -5.82 -1.47 6.32
C MET A 93 -5.92 -1.54 4.78
N PHE A 94 -4.85 -1.91 4.08
CA PHE A 94 -4.84 -2.11 2.64
C PHE A 94 -5.82 -3.21 2.21
N SER A 95 -5.78 -4.39 2.85
CA SER A 95 -6.71 -5.48 2.57
C SER A 95 -8.17 -5.07 2.84
N ILE A 96 -8.45 -4.46 4.00
CA ILE A 96 -9.79 -3.97 4.36
C ILE A 96 -10.33 -2.96 3.32
N LEU A 97 -9.49 -2.06 2.81
CA LEU A 97 -9.91 -1.09 1.80
C LEU A 97 -10.10 -1.74 0.42
N CYS A 98 -9.28 -2.72 0.02
CA CYS A 98 -9.47 -3.47 -1.23
C CYS A 98 -10.77 -4.30 -1.20
N GLU A 99 -11.08 -4.94 -0.06
CA GLU A 99 -12.30 -5.74 0.12
C GLU A 99 -13.58 -4.90 0.32
N ALA A 100 -13.45 -3.57 0.47
CA ALA A 100 -14.59 -2.68 0.68
C ALA A 100 -15.45 -2.54 -0.60
N LYS A 101 -16.75 -2.74 -0.40
CA LYS A 101 -17.85 -2.56 -1.35
C LYS A 101 -18.76 -1.41 -0.91
#